data_AF-A0A8I2C3N2-F1
#
_entry.id   AF-A0A8I2C3N2-F1
#
_cell.length_a   1.000
_cell.length_b   1.000
_cell.length_c   1.000
_cell.angle_alpha   90.00
_cell.angle_beta   90.00
_cell.angle_gamma   90.00
#
_symmetry.space_group_name_H-M   'P 1'
#
loop_
_entity.id
_entity.type
_entity.pdbx_description
1 polymer ?
#
loop_
_entity_poly.entity_id
_entity_poly.type
_entity_poly.pdbx_seq_one_letter_code
_entity_poly.pdbx_strand_id
1 'polypeptide(L)'
;MTDHSEARPVSDAIQSYAKRAMAVQSEFSEKLVEANRHWFEQMQIEANEAWELFRRFNSTASVAEKITALQDWAKGVTARGANDATYAIETARSLGTIELNLFARKTGSVDEATQKAA
;
A
#
# COMPACT_ATOMS: atom_id res chain seq x y z
N MET A 1 7.42 47.11 19.75
CA MET A 1 6.29 47.11 18.79
C MET A 1 6.66 46.22 17.59
N THR A 2 7.03 44.96 17.86
CA THR A 2 7.82 44.13 16.93
C THR A 2 7.40 42.65 16.92
N ASP A 3 6.19 42.30 17.35
CA ASP A 3 5.74 40.89 17.39
C ASP A 3 4.94 40.41 16.16
N HIS A 4 4.51 41.32 15.28
CA HIS A 4 3.62 40.95 14.17
C HIS A 4 4.35 40.50 12.89
N SER A 5 5.66 40.75 12.79
CA SER A 5 6.44 40.41 11.59
C SER A 5 6.98 38.98 11.60
N GLU A 6 7.31 38.42 12.77
CA GLU A 6 7.82 37.04 12.91
C GLU A 6 6.69 36.00 13.07
N ALA A 7 5.53 36.41 13.60
CA ALA A 7 4.38 35.52 13.75
C ALA A 7 3.81 35.04 12.40
N ARG A 8 3.88 35.85 11.34
CA ARG A 8 3.44 35.49 9.98
C ARG A 8 4.25 34.34 9.35
N PRO A 9 5.59 34.42 9.23
CA PRO A 9 6.38 33.35 8.63
C PRO A 9 6.31 32.03 9.41
N VAL A 10 6.16 32.09 10.75
CA VAL A 10 5.93 30.89 11.57
C VAL A 10 4.56 30.28 11.28
N SER A 11 3.50 31.10 11.21
CA SER A 11 2.15 30.67 10.86
C SER A 11 2.08 30.04 9.46
N ASP A 12 2.72 30.65 8.47
CA ASP A 12 2.76 30.15 7.09
C ASP A 12 3.51 28.81 6.99
N ALA A 13 4.61 28.67 7.75
CA ALA A 13 5.34 27.41 7.84
C ALA A 13 4.47 26.31 8.47
N ILE A 14 3.82 26.58 9.60
CA ILE A 14 2.91 25.63 10.27
C ILE A 14 1.79 25.20 9.32
N GLN A 15 1.16 26.15 8.63
CA GLN A 15 0.09 25.85 7.68
C GLN A 15 0.60 24.98 6.51
N SER A 16 1.80 25.25 5.99
CA SER A 16 2.42 24.43 4.95
C SER A 16 2.70 23.01 5.42
N TYR A 17 3.21 22.83 6.64
CA TYR A 17 3.43 21.50 7.23
C TYR A 17 2.12 20.75 7.43
N ALA A 18 1.09 21.41 7.96
CA ALA A 18 -0.23 20.82 8.16
C ALA A 18 -0.84 20.33 6.82
N LYS A 19 -0.78 21.16 5.78
CA LYS A 19 -1.26 20.76 4.43
C LYS A 19 -0.51 19.54 3.90
N ARG A 20 0.82 19.51 4.05
CA ARG A 20 1.62 18.36 3.61
C ARG A 20 1.31 17.10 4.41
N ALA A 21 1.16 17.22 5.73
CA ALA A 21 0.79 16.10 6.58
C ALA A 21 -0.59 15.53 6.22
N MET A 22 -1.57 16.40 5.94
CA MET A 22 -2.90 15.97 5.49
C MET A 22 -2.85 15.26 4.14
N ALA A 23 -2.06 15.75 3.19
CA ALA A 23 -1.90 15.12 1.88
C ALA A 23 -1.27 13.71 2.01
N VAL A 24 -0.18 13.59 2.76
CA VAL A 24 0.47 12.31 3.07
C VAL A 24 -0.49 11.36 3.77
N GLN A 25 -1.24 11.85 4.76
CA GLN A 25 -2.22 11.04 5.49
C GLN A 25 -3.32 10.51 4.57
N SER A 26 -3.82 11.33 3.63
CA SER A 26 -4.83 10.91 2.65
C SER A 26 -4.28 9.81 1.76
N GLU A 27 -3.11 10.03 1.16
CA GLU A 27 -2.46 9.10 0.23
C GLU A 27 -2.11 7.77 0.93
N PHE A 28 -1.64 7.83 2.17
CA PHE A 28 -1.35 6.66 2.99
C PHE A 28 -2.63 5.87 3.29
N SER A 29 -3.71 6.56 3.65
CA SER A 29 -5.00 5.93 3.94
C SER A 29 -5.61 5.27 2.69
N GLU A 30 -5.52 5.93 1.55
CA GLU A 30 -5.95 5.37 0.26
C GLU A 30 -5.19 4.09 -0.07
N LYS A 31 -3.87 4.09 0.13
CA LYS A 31 -3.05 2.89 -0.11
C LYS A 31 -3.38 1.74 0.84
N LEU A 32 -3.68 2.04 2.11
CA LEU A 32 -4.14 1.02 3.07
C LEU A 32 -5.51 0.44 2.68
N VAL A 33 -6.44 1.27 2.21
CA VAL A 33 -7.75 0.81 1.73
C VAL A 33 -7.60 -0.11 0.51
N GLU A 34 -6.73 0.26 -0.44
CA GLU A 34 -6.41 -0.57 -1.59
C GLU A 34 -5.84 -1.93 -1.17
N ALA A 35 -4.85 -1.93 -0.26
CA ALA A 35 -4.23 -3.15 0.26
C ALA A 35 -5.25 -4.03 0.99
N ASN A 36 -6.11 -3.45 1.84
CA ASN A 36 -7.17 -4.18 2.53
C ASN A 36 -8.13 -4.84 1.54
N ARG A 37 -8.53 -4.13 0.49
CA ARG A 37 -9.40 -4.69 -0.56
C ARG A 37 -8.76 -5.90 -1.23
N HIS A 38 -7.49 -5.81 -1.62
CA HIS A 38 -6.74 -6.94 -2.19
C HIS A 38 -6.80 -8.17 -1.29
N TRP A 39 -6.49 -8.01 0.01
CA TRP A 39 -6.51 -9.13 0.95
C TRP A 39 -7.91 -9.72 1.18
N PHE A 40 -8.95 -8.89 1.18
CA PHE A 40 -10.33 -9.38 1.24
C PHE A 40 -10.73 -10.20 0.00
N GLU A 41 -10.27 -9.80 -1.18
CA GLU A 41 -10.48 -10.54 -2.42
C GLU A 41 -9.73 -11.88 -2.40
N GLN A 42 -8.46 -11.89 -1.96
CA GLN A 42 -7.68 -13.12 -1.84
C GLN A 42 -8.30 -14.10 -0.84
N MET A 43 -8.72 -13.63 0.34
CA MET A 43 -9.39 -14.49 1.33
C MET A 43 -10.65 -15.16 0.76
N GLN A 44 -11.43 -14.46 -0.06
CA GLN A 44 -12.61 -15.03 -0.71
C GLN A 44 -12.24 -16.09 -1.75
N ILE A 45 -11.19 -15.84 -2.55
CA ILE A 45 -10.69 -16.81 -3.54
C ILE A 45 -10.20 -18.08 -2.83
N GLU A 46 -9.35 -17.92 -1.81
CA GLU A 46 -8.79 -19.05 -1.05
C GLU A 46 -9.87 -19.85 -0.33
N ALA A 47 -10.86 -19.18 0.28
CA ALA A 47 -11.98 -19.84 0.92
C ALA A 47 -12.81 -20.65 -0.09
N ASN A 48 -13.10 -20.08 -1.27
CA ASN A 48 -13.82 -20.79 -2.32
C ASN A 48 -13.04 -22.02 -2.78
N GLU A 49 -11.76 -21.89 -3.10
CA GLU A 49 -10.95 -23.01 -3.55
C GLU A 49 -10.80 -24.12 -2.51
N ALA A 50 -10.61 -23.75 -1.23
CA ALA A 50 -10.62 -24.70 -0.13
C ALA A 50 -11.96 -25.44 -0.02
N TRP A 51 -13.06 -24.72 -0.21
CA TRP A 51 -14.40 -25.30 -0.24
C TRP A 51 -14.60 -26.26 -1.41
N GLU A 52 -14.11 -25.90 -2.60
CA GLU A 52 -14.16 -26.77 -3.78
C GLU A 52 -13.39 -28.07 -3.57
N LEU A 53 -12.20 -27.96 -2.99
CA LEU A 53 -11.37 -29.10 -2.63
C LEU A 53 -12.11 -29.99 -1.62
N PHE A 54 -12.63 -29.41 -0.53
CA PHE A 54 -13.40 -30.14 0.48
C PHE A 54 -14.58 -30.89 -0.15
N ARG A 55 -15.34 -30.23 -1.02
CA ARG A 55 -16.45 -30.84 -1.76
C ARG A 55 -15.98 -32.00 -2.64
N ARG A 56 -14.83 -31.88 -3.32
CA ARG A 56 -14.28 -32.95 -4.16
C ARG A 56 -13.82 -34.15 -3.33
N PHE A 57 -13.28 -33.93 -2.13
CA PHE A 57 -12.89 -35.01 -1.23
C PHE A 57 -14.09 -35.80 -0.68
N ASN A 58 -15.21 -35.12 -0.47
CA ASN A 58 -16.44 -35.71 0.06
C ASN A 58 -17.39 -36.25 -1.04
N SER A 59 -17.00 -36.19 -2.31
CA SER A 59 -17.79 -36.74 -3.41
C SER A 59 -17.45 -38.20 -3.71
N THR A 60 -18.21 -38.79 -4.65
CA THR A 60 -17.96 -40.10 -5.25
C THR A 60 -16.81 -40.11 -6.27
N ALA A 61 -16.02 -39.03 -6.36
CA ALA A 61 -14.83 -38.98 -7.20
C ALA A 61 -13.85 -40.11 -6.83
N SER A 62 -13.14 -40.61 -7.83
CA SER A 62 -12.08 -41.60 -7.65
C SER A 62 -10.92 -41.03 -6.83
N VAL A 63 -10.11 -41.92 -6.24
CA VAL A 63 -8.90 -41.52 -5.50
C VAL A 63 -7.93 -40.74 -6.40
N ALA A 64 -7.78 -41.15 -7.67
CA ALA A 64 -6.94 -40.45 -8.63
C ALA A 64 -7.41 -39.01 -8.85
N GLU A 65 -8.72 -38.78 -9.03
CA GLU A 65 -9.27 -37.43 -9.18
C GLU A 65 -9.09 -36.57 -7.92
N LYS A 66 -9.17 -37.17 -6.72
CA LYS A 66 -8.91 -36.46 -5.45
C LYS A 66 -7.44 -36.04 -5.33
N ILE A 67 -6.51 -36.90 -5.74
CA ILE A 67 -5.08 -36.58 -5.77
C ILE A 67 -4.81 -35.43 -6.74
N THR A 68 -5.36 -35.49 -7.96
CA THR A 68 -5.21 -34.41 -8.94
C THR A 68 -5.77 -33.09 -8.41
N ALA A 69 -6.96 -33.10 -7.82
CA ALA A 69 -7.56 -31.90 -7.22
C ALA A 69 -6.68 -31.29 -6.12
N LEU A 70 -6.07 -32.13 -5.26
CA LEU A 70 -5.13 -31.66 -4.24
C LEU A 70 -3.87 -31.05 -4.85
N GLN A 71 -3.31 -31.68 -5.90
CA GLN A 71 -2.13 -31.16 -6.59
C GLN A 71 -2.41 -29.82 -7.26
N ASP A 72 -3.56 -29.67 -7.91
CA ASP A 72 -3.93 -28.43 -8.59
C ASP A 72 -4.23 -27.31 -7.59
N TRP A 73 -4.90 -27.63 -6.48
CA TRP A 73 -5.05 -26.69 -5.36
C TRP A 73 -3.70 -26.24 -4.80
N ALA A 74 -2.77 -27.17 -4.55
CA ALA A 74 -1.44 -26.84 -4.01
C ALA A 74 -0.62 -25.95 -4.97
N LYS A 75 -0.72 -26.18 -6.28
CA LYS A 75 -0.11 -25.29 -7.29
C LYS A 75 -0.75 -23.90 -7.26
N GLY A 76 -2.08 -23.82 -7.17
CA GLY A 76 -2.83 -22.57 -7.07
C GLY A 76 -2.42 -21.74 -5.86
N VAL A 77 -2.40 -22.36 -4.67
CA VAL A 77 -1.94 -21.73 -3.42
C VAL A 77 -0.50 -21.23 -3.54
N THR A 78 0.40 -22.04 -4.10
CA THR A 78 1.82 -21.65 -4.25
C THR A 78 1.97 -20.45 -5.19
N ALA A 79 1.30 -20.47 -6.34
CA ALA A 79 1.38 -19.38 -7.31
C ALA A 79 0.81 -18.07 -6.75
N ARG A 80 -0.34 -18.12 -6.07
CA ARG A 80 -0.91 -16.93 -5.42
C ARG A 80 -0.05 -16.44 -4.27
N GLY A 81 0.47 -17.33 -3.43
CA GLY A 81 1.37 -16.93 -2.33
C GLY A 81 2.59 -16.15 -2.81
N ALA A 82 3.15 -16.49 -3.97
CA ALA A 82 4.23 -15.72 -4.58
C ALA A 82 3.79 -14.34 -5.06
N ASN A 83 2.60 -14.24 -5.68
CA ASN A 83 2.02 -12.97 -6.12
C ASN A 83 1.68 -12.07 -4.93
N ASP A 84 1.09 -12.63 -3.88
CA ASP A 84 0.71 -11.93 -2.65
C ASP A 84 1.93 -11.43 -1.88
N ALA A 85 3.00 -12.22 -1.81
CA ALA A 85 4.27 -11.77 -1.25
C ALA A 85 4.85 -10.58 -2.03
N THR A 86 4.77 -10.63 -3.36
CA THR A 86 5.21 -9.52 -4.23
C THR A 86 4.36 -8.27 -3.97
N TYR A 87 3.04 -8.42 -3.93
CA TYR A 87 2.10 -7.34 -3.65
C TYR A 87 2.33 -6.71 -2.28
N ALA A 88 2.58 -7.51 -1.24
CA ALA A 88 2.93 -7.03 0.09
C ALA A 88 4.21 -6.17 0.09
N ILE A 89 5.25 -6.62 -0.61
CA ILE A 89 6.52 -5.88 -0.73
C ILE A 89 6.31 -4.55 -1.46
N GLU A 90 5.56 -4.55 -2.55
CA GLU A 90 5.25 -3.34 -3.32
C GLU A 90 4.41 -2.35 -2.51
N THR A 91 3.42 -2.85 -1.76
CA THR A 91 2.61 -2.06 -0.85
C THR A 91 3.47 -1.43 0.24
N ALA A 92 4.34 -2.21 0.89
CA ALA A 92 5.26 -1.69 1.91
C ALA A 92 6.20 -0.61 1.35
N ARG A 93 6.73 -0.81 0.14
CA ARG A 93 7.56 0.19 -0.55
C ARG A 93 6.77 1.47 -0.84
N SER A 94 5.54 1.34 -1.33
CA SER A 94 4.66 2.46 -1.61
C SER A 94 4.36 3.27 -0.35
N LEU A 95 3.99 2.60 0.75
CA LEU A 95 3.73 3.24 2.04
C LEU A 95 4.97 3.97 2.56
N GLY A 96 6.14 3.33 2.50
CA GLY A 96 7.40 3.97 2.89
C GLY A 96 7.73 5.21 2.04
N THR A 97 7.38 5.20 0.75
CA THR A 97 7.59 6.36 -0.14
C THR A 97 6.66 7.51 0.23
N ILE A 98 5.39 7.21 0.54
CA ILE A 98 4.40 8.19 1.01
C ILE A 98 4.87 8.82 2.34
N GLU A 99 5.37 8.03 3.28
CA GLU A 99 5.93 8.53 4.54
C GLU A 99 7.15 9.44 4.33
N LEU A 100 8.05 9.09 3.40
CA LEU A 100 9.21 9.93 3.09
C LEU A 100 8.81 11.29 2.50
N ASN A 101 7.70 11.37 1.76
CA ASN A 101 7.17 12.64 1.26
C ASN A 101 6.76 13.60 2.39
N LEU A 102 6.49 13.11 3.60
CA LEU A 102 6.24 13.94 4.78
C LEU A 102 7.48 14.76 5.18
N PHE A 103 8.67 14.21 4.96
CA PHE A 103 9.95 14.79 5.35
C PHE A 103 10.69 15.45 4.19
N ALA A 104 10.23 15.26 2.95
CA ALA A 104 10.75 15.94 1.78
C ALA A 104 10.69 17.47 1.98
N ARG A 105 11.83 18.07 2.33
CA ARG A 105 11.97 19.52 2.48
C ARG A 105 11.82 20.12 1.09
N LYS A 106 10.96 21.14 0.94
CA LYS A 106 10.89 21.94 -0.29
C LYS A 106 12.27 22.58 -0.48
N THR A 107 13.12 22.01 -1.32
CA THR A 107 14.46 22.56 -1.67
C THR A 107 14.36 23.81 -2.54
N GLY A 108 13.15 24.25 -2.90
CA GLY A 108 12.90 25.37 -3.81
C GLY A 108 13.11 26.78 -3.25
N SER A 109 14.09 27.02 -2.38
CA SER A 109 14.52 28.40 -2.06
C SER A 109 15.98 28.69 -2.39
N VAL A 110 16.74 27.69 -2.87
CA VAL A 110 18.16 27.89 -3.25
C VAL A 110 18.31 28.22 -4.73
N ASP A 111 17.40 27.74 -5.60
CA ASP A 111 17.49 27.99 -7.05
C ASP A 111 17.09 29.43 -7.44
N GLU A 112 16.11 30.05 -6.79
CA GLU A 112 15.74 31.45 -7.09
C GLU A 112 16.79 32.48 -6.62
N ALA A 113 17.62 32.13 -5.63
CA ALA A 113 18.72 33.00 -5.17
C ALA A 113 19.92 32.95 -6.12
N THR A 114 20.13 31.82 -6.82
CA THR A 114 21.26 31.63 -7.73
C THR A 114 20.97 32.24 -9.11
N GLN A 115 19.70 32.29 -9.54
CA GLN A 115 19.31 32.86 -10.83
C GLN A 115 19.24 34.40 -10.86
N LYS A 116 19.25 35.06 -9.69
CA LYS A 116 19.37 36.55 -9.60
C LYS A 116 20.80 37.05 -9.45
N ALA A 117 21.78 36.15 -9.37
CA ALA A 117 23.20 36.47 -9.19
C ALA A 117 24.06 36.17 -10.44
N ALA A 118 23.44 35.82 -11.57
CA ALA A 118 24.11 35.56 -12.85
C ALA A 118 23.69 36.56 -13.92
#